data_AF-A0A1E4RCG7-F1
#
_entry.id   AF-A0A1E4RCG7-F1
#
_cell.length_a   1.000
_cell.length_b   1.000
_cell.length_c   1.000
_cell.angle_alpha   90.00
_cell.angle_beta   90.00
_cell.angle_gamma   90.00
#
_symmetry.space_group_name_H-M   'P 1'
#
loop_
_entity.id
_entity.type
_entity.pdbx_description
1 polymer ?
#
loop_
_entity_poly.entity_id
_entity_poly.type
_entity_poly.pdbx_seq_one_letter_code
_entity_poly.pdbx_strand_id
1 'polypeptide(L)'
;MTQQATENESAHLEKSLLELAECEQRMDKAEREAEIFRIKNTQSIYQDRRSILLNIPQFWYIVLAENEDFAEYMSVDDLQYLETISDVYIHHKVVDTNDTEHYKDFSIIIAFKDEASDSNAIIESQTITKHFKTVIEDGEEKITSEPVDIKWPKSLDGINPNLIKSNAKGELTTEEKKNYRTGMKSFFAWFGWTGTKPGKEYRNGEELARLIVDDIFPYAVKYYTEALPAGEGEDDDLDDSEEGEELDISEDEDDEEESGKKRSPEDSSEAANKKSKQ
;
A
#
# COMPACT_ATOMS: atom_id res chain seq x y z
N MET A 1 -33.88 -5.31 47.09
CA MET A 1 -34.34 -5.32 45.67
C MET A 1 -33.28 -4.79 44.72
N THR A 2 -32.56 -3.72 45.07
CA THR A 2 -31.54 -3.11 44.19
C THR A 2 -30.33 -4.01 43.89
N GLN A 3 -29.84 -4.76 44.88
CA GLN A 3 -28.61 -5.57 44.74
C GLN A 3 -28.79 -6.80 43.83
N GLN A 4 -29.97 -7.42 43.86
CA GLN A 4 -30.30 -8.61 43.06
C GLN A 4 -30.62 -8.25 41.59
N ALA A 5 -31.13 -7.03 41.35
CA ALA A 5 -31.31 -6.49 40.01
C ALA A 5 -29.97 -6.18 39.35
N THR A 6 -29.05 -5.55 40.09
CA THR A 6 -27.68 -5.28 39.61
C THR A 6 -26.87 -6.56 39.37
N GLU A 7 -27.07 -7.61 40.17
CA GLU A 7 -26.44 -8.92 39.95
C GLU A 7 -26.96 -9.62 38.67
N ASN A 8 -28.26 -9.54 38.40
CA ASN A 8 -28.84 -10.07 37.16
C ASN A 8 -28.40 -9.28 35.92
N GLU A 9 -28.31 -7.95 36.02
CA GLU A 9 -27.77 -7.10 34.94
C GLU A 9 -26.29 -7.41 34.67
N SER A 10 -25.49 -7.60 35.72
CA SER A 10 -24.08 -7.98 35.59
C SER A 10 -23.91 -9.36 34.93
N ALA A 11 -24.70 -10.35 35.33
CA ALA A 11 -24.65 -11.68 34.74
C ALA A 11 -25.11 -11.69 33.27
N HIS A 12 -26.12 -10.87 32.94
CA HIS A 12 -26.55 -10.67 31.57
C HIS A 12 -25.44 -10.03 30.72
N LEU A 13 -24.81 -8.97 31.23
CA LEU A 13 -23.70 -8.30 30.55
C LEU A 13 -22.53 -9.25 30.30
N GLU A 14 -22.11 -10.01 31.31
CA GLU A 14 -21.04 -11.00 31.18
C GLU A 14 -21.34 -12.03 30.08
N LYS A 15 -22.57 -12.56 30.06
CA LYS A 15 -23.02 -13.47 29.01
C LYS A 15 -22.99 -12.82 27.62
N SER A 16 -23.51 -11.61 27.47
CA SER A 16 -23.48 -10.91 26.19
C SER A 16 -22.05 -10.63 25.71
N LEU A 17 -21.12 -10.27 26.61
CA LEU A 17 -19.71 -10.05 26.25
C LEU A 17 -19.04 -11.34 25.77
N LEU A 18 -19.37 -12.50 26.35
CA LEU A 18 -18.88 -13.79 25.87
C LEU A 18 -19.43 -14.14 24.48
N GLU A 19 -20.73 -13.93 24.26
CA GLU A 19 -21.36 -14.15 22.94
C GLU A 19 -20.76 -13.22 21.87
N LEU A 20 -20.48 -11.95 22.22
CA LEU A 20 -19.81 -11.02 21.33
C LEU A 20 -18.36 -11.46 21.04
N ALA A 21 -17.60 -11.92 22.03
CA ALA A 21 -16.26 -12.45 21.81
C ALA A 21 -16.25 -13.67 20.87
N GLU A 22 -17.27 -14.53 20.94
CA GLU A 22 -17.46 -15.64 19.99
C GLU A 22 -17.83 -15.16 18.58
N CYS A 23 -18.53 -14.02 18.45
CA CYS A 23 -18.77 -13.38 17.15
C CYS A 23 -17.45 -12.88 16.53
N GLU A 24 -16.64 -12.13 17.29
CA GLU A 24 -15.35 -11.61 16.80
C GLU A 24 -14.43 -12.74 16.32
N GLN A 25 -14.30 -13.82 17.08
CA GLN A 25 -13.48 -14.98 16.67
C GLN A 25 -13.96 -15.64 15.36
N ARG A 26 -15.28 -15.65 15.12
CA ARG A 26 -15.84 -16.17 13.88
C ARG A 26 -15.63 -15.22 12.71
N MET A 27 -15.68 -13.91 12.95
CA MET A 27 -15.37 -12.89 11.97
C MET A 27 -13.90 -12.98 11.54
N ASP A 28 -12.96 -13.00 12.49
CA ASP A 28 -11.52 -13.16 12.23
C ASP A 28 -11.23 -14.40 11.37
N LYS A 29 -11.90 -15.51 11.69
CA LYS A 29 -11.77 -16.74 10.92
C LYS A 29 -12.30 -16.59 9.49
N ALA A 30 -13.47 -15.97 9.32
CA ALA A 30 -14.09 -15.78 8.01
C ALA A 30 -13.25 -14.84 7.13
N GLU A 31 -12.74 -13.75 7.69
CA GLU A 31 -11.85 -12.81 6.97
C GLU A 31 -10.55 -13.49 6.54
N ARG A 32 -9.93 -14.26 7.43
CA ARG A 32 -8.74 -15.07 7.09
C ARG A 32 -9.02 -16.05 5.95
N GLU A 33 -10.13 -16.78 6.01
CA GLU A 33 -10.51 -17.74 4.97
C GLU A 33 -10.78 -17.04 3.62
N ALA A 34 -11.46 -15.90 3.63
CA ALA A 34 -11.70 -15.08 2.45
C ALA A 34 -10.40 -14.56 1.83
N GLU A 35 -9.46 -14.10 2.65
CA GLU A 35 -8.16 -13.61 2.21
C GLU A 35 -7.33 -14.71 1.54
N ILE A 36 -7.21 -15.87 2.19
CA ILE A 36 -6.51 -17.03 1.63
C ILE A 36 -7.15 -17.45 0.30
N PHE A 37 -8.48 -17.50 0.25
CA PHE A 37 -9.21 -17.83 -0.96
C PHE A 37 -8.92 -16.83 -2.08
N ARG A 38 -8.93 -15.51 -1.79
CA ARG A 38 -8.59 -14.46 -2.76
C ARG A 38 -7.18 -14.67 -3.29
N ILE A 39 -6.18 -14.75 -2.41
CA ILE A 39 -4.77 -14.93 -2.78
C ILE A 39 -4.58 -16.15 -3.69
N LYS A 40 -5.15 -17.30 -3.33
CA LYS A 40 -5.01 -18.53 -4.11
C LYS A 40 -5.63 -18.44 -5.50
N ASN A 41 -6.76 -17.73 -5.64
CA ASN A 41 -7.41 -17.57 -6.93
C ASN A 41 -6.79 -16.49 -7.81
N THR A 42 -6.21 -15.44 -7.23
CA THR A 42 -5.62 -14.34 -7.99
C THR A 42 -4.16 -14.60 -8.40
N GLN A 43 -3.41 -15.44 -7.68
CA GLN A 43 -1.99 -15.68 -7.98
C GLN A 43 -1.74 -16.19 -9.42
N SER A 44 -2.55 -17.14 -9.90
CA SER A 44 -2.45 -17.65 -11.28
C SER A 44 -2.84 -16.59 -12.31
N ILE A 45 -3.88 -15.80 -12.03
CA ILE A 45 -4.29 -14.67 -12.88
C ILE A 45 -3.16 -13.65 -12.99
N TYR A 46 -2.49 -13.33 -11.88
CA TYR A 46 -1.33 -12.45 -11.87
C TYR A 46 -0.14 -13.03 -12.62
N GLN A 47 0.03 -14.35 -12.64
CA GLN A 47 1.07 -15.02 -13.44
C GLN A 47 0.77 -14.92 -14.94
N ASP A 48 -0.48 -15.12 -15.34
CA ASP A 48 -0.92 -14.93 -16.73
C ASP A 48 -0.75 -13.47 -17.15
N ARG A 49 -1.17 -12.53 -16.29
CA ARG A 49 -0.96 -11.08 -16.48
C ARG A 49 0.53 -10.78 -16.69
N ARG A 50 1.40 -11.23 -15.79
CA ARG A 50 2.86 -11.02 -15.88
C ARG A 50 3.42 -11.49 -17.23
N SER A 51 2.96 -12.65 -17.72
CA SER A 51 3.42 -13.21 -19.00
C SER A 51 3.08 -12.30 -20.19
N ILE A 52 1.98 -11.55 -20.11
CA ILE A 52 1.60 -10.54 -21.11
C ILE A 52 2.47 -9.28 -20.93
N LEU A 53 2.57 -8.77 -19.70
CA LEU A 53 3.29 -7.52 -19.37
C LEU A 53 4.76 -7.55 -19.79
N LEU A 54 5.42 -8.71 -19.71
CA LEU A 54 6.81 -8.87 -20.16
C LEU A 54 7.03 -8.59 -21.65
N ASN A 55 5.97 -8.57 -22.46
CA ASN A 55 6.05 -8.23 -23.89
C ASN A 55 5.78 -6.75 -24.17
N ILE A 56 5.46 -5.95 -23.15
CA ILE A 56 5.17 -4.51 -23.27
C ILE A 56 6.43 -3.73 -22.87
N PRO A 57 7.12 -3.06 -23.82
CA PRO A 57 8.32 -2.30 -23.52
C PRO A 57 8.04 -1.20 -22.51
N GLN A 58 8.98 -1.00 -21.58
CA GLN A 58 8.92 0.07 -20.56
C GLN A 58 7.66 0.07 -19.68
N PHE A 59 6.89 -1.03 -19.63
CA PHE A 59 5.66 -1.10 -18.85
C PHE A 59 5.86 -0.67 -17.40
N TRP A 60 6.80 -1.29 -16.69
CA TRP A 60 7.04 -0.98 -15.28
C TRP A 60 7.66 0.41 -15.06
N TYR A 61 8.47 0.90 -16.01
CA TYR A 61 8.96 2.29 -15.94
C TYR A 61 7.79 3.28 -15.94
N ILE A 62 6.85 3.12 -16.89
CA ILE A 62 5.68 3.99 -17.02
C ILE A 62 4.82 3.90 -15.77
N VAL A 63 4.53 2.68 -15.30
CA VAL A 63 3.72 2.46 -14.08
C VAL A 63 4.34 3.13 -12.85
N LEU A 64 5.64 2.95 -12.63
CA LEU A 64 6.32 3.51 -11.47
C LEU A 64 6.51 5.03 -11.57
N ALA A 65 6.57 5.58 -12.79
CA ALA A 65 6.65 7.02 -13.01
C ALA A 65 5.29 7.72 -12.83
N GLU A 66 4.18 7.03 -13.15
CA GLU A 66 2.82 7.56 -12.98
C GLU A 66 2.34 7.52 -11.52
N ASN A 67 2.84 6.57 -10.72
CA ASN A 67 2.52 6.53 -9.29
C ASN A 67 3.25 7.65 -8.52
N GLU A 68 2.52 8.71 -8.14
CA GLU A 68 3.09 9.91 -7.49
C GLU A 68 3.83 9.59 -6.18
N ASP A 69 3.33 8.61 -5.41
CA ASP A 69 3.90 8.23 -4.12
C ASP A 69 5.23 7.49 -4.27
N PHE A 70 5.42 6.71 -5.34
CA PHE A 70 6.65 5.93 -5.55
C PHE A 70 7.90 6.81 -5.63
N ALA A 71 7.76 8.02 -6.21
CA ALA A 71 8.86 8.97 -6.33
C ALA A 71 9.45 9.39 -4.97
N GLU A 72 8.67 9.34 -3.88
CA GLU A 72 9.16 9.67 -2.52
C GLU A 72 10.18 8.66 -1.98
N TYR A 73 10.20 7.46 -2.55
CA TYR A 73 11.06 6.34 -2.17
C TYR A 73 12.34 6.25 -3.02
N MET A 74 12.49 7.11 -4.01
CA MET A 74 13.68 7.19 -4.85
C MET A 74 14.50 8.44 -4.56
N SER A 75 15.83 8.29 -4.57
CA SER A 75 16.71 9.46 -4.66
C SER A 75 16.85 9.92 -6.11
N VAL A 76 17.27 11.17 -6.31
CA VAL A 76 17.52 11.73 -7.66
C VAL A 76 18.52 10.88 -8.44
N ASP A 77 19.54 10.34 -7.76
CA ASP A 77 20.55 9.49 -8.39
C ASP A 77 20.00 8.11 -8.83
N ASP A 78 18.88 7.66 -8.22
CA ASP A 78 18.25 6.38 -8.55
C ASP A 78 17.37 6.44 -9.81
N LEU A 79 16.87 7.63 -10.17
CA LEU A 79 15.87 7.79 -11.24
C LEU A 79 16.33 7.20 -12.59
N GLN A 80 17.63 7.29 -12.88
CA GLN A 80 18.20 6.74 -14.12
C GLN A 80 18.06 5.21 -14.24
N TYR A 81 17.89 4.49 -13.12
CA TYR A 81 17.73 3.03 -13.13
C TYR A 81 16.27 2.60 -13.18
N LEU A 82 15.32 3.54 -13.06
CA LEU A 82 13.89 3.21 -13.11
C LEU A 82 13.51 2.55 -14.44
N GLU A 83 14.05 3.05 -15.54
CA GLU A 83 13.88 2.51 -16.89
C GLU A 83 14.40 1.07 -17.04
N THR A 84 15.30 0.64 -16.16
CA THR A 84 15.88 -0.70 -16.18
C THR A 84 15.04 -1.72 -15.41
N ILE A 85 14.00 -1.30 -14.70
CA ILE A 85 13.09 -2.23 -14.02
C ILE A 85 12.21 -2.88 -15.09
N SER A 86 12.55 -4.12 -15.41
CA SER A 86 11.91 -4.92 -16.45
C SER A 86 10.74 -5.75 -15.93
N ASP A 87 10.69 -6.02 -14.63
CA ASP A 87 9.63 -6.82 -14.03
C ASP A 87 9.47 -6.52 -12.53
N VAL A 88 8.22 -6.48 -12.08
CA VAL A 88 7.82 -6.44 -10.67
C VAL A 88 6.73 -7.49 -10.47
N TYR A 89 6.94 -8.42 -9.54
CA TYR A 89 5.98 -9.49 -9.28
C TYR A 89 5.85 -9.80 -7.80
N ILE A 90 4.61 -9.99 -7.35
CA ILE A 90 4.28 -10.41 -6.00
C ILE A 90 3.90 -11.88 -5.98
N HIS A 91 4.52 -12.62 -5.07
CA HIS A 91 4.23 -14.02 -4.84
C HIS A 91 3.91 -14.28 -3.37
N HIS A 92 2.71 -14.79 -3.09
CA HIS A 92 2.30 -15.20 -1.75
C HIS A 92 2.61 -16.66 -1.50
N LYS A 93 3.36 -16.94 -0.44
CA LYS A 93 3.85 -18.30 -0.13
C LYS A 93 2.73 -19.30 0.21
N VAL A 94 1.58 -18.80 0.68
CA VAL A 94 0.39 -19.62 0.99
C VAL A 94 -0.17 -20.34 -0.24
N VAL A 95 0.18 -19.90 -1.45
CA VAL A 95 -0.24 -20.55 -2.69
C VAL A 95 0.47 -21.89 -2.89
N ASP A 96 1.73 -21.96 -2.47
CA ASP A 96 2.58 -23.14 -2.66
C ASP A 96 2.50 -24.15 -1.52
N THR A 97 1.78 -23.81 -0.45
CA THR A 97 1.77 -24.59 0.78
C THR A 97 0.36 -24.79 1.33
N ASN A 98 0.21 -25.79 2.20
CA ASN A 98 -1.00 -25.96 3.01
C ASN A 98 -0.90 -25.20 4.35
N ASP A 99 0.22 -24.54 4.61
CA ASP A 99 0.39 -23.71 5.79
C ASP A 99 -0.29 -22.36 5.55
N THR A 100 -1.37 -22.14 6.29
CA THR A 100 -2.17 -20.93 6.23
C THR A 100 -1.96 -20.03 7.43
N GLU A 101 -1.05 -20.37 8.35
CA GLU A 101 -0.74 -19.55 9.53
C GLU A 101 -0.11 -18.22 9.09
N HIS A 102 0.84 -18.31 8.16
CA HIS A 102 1.56 -17.17 7.59
C HIS A 102 1.02 -16.77 6.22
N TYR A 103 -0.31 -16.73 6.07
CA TYR A 103 -0.94 -16.50 4.77
C TYR A 103 -0.65 -15.12 4.16
N LYS A 104 -0.32 -14.14 5.00
CA LYS A 104 0.07 -12.79 4.60
C LYS A 104 1.53 -12.68 4.18
N ASP A 105 2.37 -13.71 4.38
CA ASP A 105 3.76 -13.68 3.94
C ASP A 105 3.84 -13.66 2.40
N PHE A 106 4.64 -12.73 1.88
CA PHE A 106 4.80 -12.53 0.44
C PHE A 106 6.27 -12.28 0.07
N SER A 107 6.54 -12.36 -1.22
CA SER A 107 7.83 -12.02 -1.81
C SER A 107 7.64 -11.00 -2.91
N ILE A 108 8.45 -9.95 -2.90
CA ILE A 108 8.55 -8.98 -3.99
C ILE A 108 9.74 -9.40 -4.86
N ILE A 109 9.46 -9.66 -6.13
CA ILE A 109 10.45 -10.05 -7.14
C ILE A 109 10.62 -8.87 -8.09
N ILE A 110 11.84 -8.33 -8.18
CA ILE A 110 12.17 -7.21 -9.08
C ILE A 110 13.29 -7.65 -10.01
N ALA A 111 13.09 -7.50 -11.32
CA ALA A 111 14.11 -7.78 -12.32
C ALA A 111 14.62 -6.48 -12.95
N PHE A 112 15.94 -6.29 -12.92
CA PHE A 112 16.64 -5.23 -13.62
C PHE A 112 17.23 -5.78 -14.91
N LYS A 113 16.96 -5.10 -16.02
CA LYS A 113 17.53 -5.40 -17.34
C LYS A 113 17.78 -4.09 -18.06
N ASP A 114 19.03 -3.89 -18.48
CA ASP A 114 19.41 -2.79 -19.36
C ASP A 114 19.50 -3.33 -20.79
N GLU A 115 18.82 -2.69 -21.73
CA GLU A 115 18.83 -3.08 -23.16
C GLU A 115 20.10 -2.57 -23.88
N ALA A 116 20.93 -1.75 -23.22
CA ALA A 116 22.25 -1.37 -23.73
C ALA A 116 23.19 -2.59 -23.82
N SER A 117 24.10 -2.57 -24.80
CA SER A 117 25.16 -3.58 -24.91
C SER A 117 25.94 -3.70 -23.58
N ASP A 118 26.38 -4.91 -23.19
CA ASP A 118 27.06 -5.21 -21.91
C ASP A 118 28.15 -4.19 -21.48
N SER A 119 28.85 -3.56 -22.42
CA SER A 119 29.89 -2.55 -22.13
C SER A 119 29.35 -1.17 -21.70
N ASN A 120 28.08 -0.87 -21.98
CA ASN A 120 27.43 0.42 -21.73
C ASN A 120 26.28 0.30 -20.72
N ALA A 121 26.00 -0.89 -20.20
CA ALA A 121 24.94 -1.10 -19.24
C ALA A 121 25.19 -0.30 -17.95
N ILE A 122 24.21 0.49 -17.51
CA ILE A 122 24.30 1.31 -16.30
C ILE A 122 24.10 0.46 -15.03
N ILE A 123 23.48 -0.71 -15.16
CA ILE A 123 23.29 -1.70 -14.10
C ILE A 123 23.48 -3.12 -14.65
N GLU A 124 24.00 -4.03 -13.82
CA GLU A 124 24.07 -5.45 -14.17
C GLU A 124 22.67 -6.07 -14.16
N SER A 125 22.33 -6.82 -15.21
CA SER A 125 21.07 -7.58 -15.27
C SER A 125 20.99 -8.58 -14.12
N GLN A 126 19.91 -8.51 -13.34
CA GLN A 126 19.73 -9.34 -12.15
C GLN A 126 18.26 -9.40 -11.75
N THR A 127 17.86 -10.49 -11.10
CA THR A 127 16.52 -10.64 -10.52
C THR A 127 16.65 -10.87 -9.03
N ILE A 128 16.04 -10.00 -8.25
CA ILE A 128 16.11 -9.99 -6.79
C ILE A 128 14.76 -10.41 -6.23
N THR A 129 14.77 -11.37 -5.30
CA THR A 129 13.57 -11.78 -4.57
C THR A 129 13.74 -11.39 -3.12
N LYS A 130 12.92 -10.45 -2.64
CA LYS A 130 12.93 -10.02 -1.24
C LYS A 130 11.70 -10.59 -0.53
N HIS A 131 11.93 -11.29 0.58
CA HIS A 131 10.88 -11.94 1.36
C HIS A 131 10.39 -11.05 2.49
N PHE A 132 9.09 -11.02 2.71
CA PHE A 132 8.43 -10.24 3.74
C PHE A 132 7.54 -11.14 4.60
N LYS A 133 7.52 -10.82 5.88
CA LYS A 133 6.68 -11.48 6.88
C LYS A 133 5.81 -10.47 7.56
N THR A 134 4.55 -10.83 7.72
CA THR A 134 3.60 -10.01 8.46
C THR A 134 3.53 -10.51 9.90
N VAL A 135 3.78 -9.62 10.85
CA VAL A 135 3.75 -9.91 12.28
C VAL A 135 2.80 -8.94 12.98
N ILE A 136 2.10 -9.41 14.01
CA ILE A 136 1.29 -8.53 14.87
C ILE A 136 2.17 -8.16 16.07
N GLU A 137 2.49 -6.89 16.21
CA GLU A 137 3.24 -6.33 17.34
C GLU A 137 2.41 -5.21 17.97
N ASP A 138 2.15 -5.30 19.28
CA ASP A 138 1.33 -4.33 20.02
C ASP A 138 -0.11 -4.14 19.47
N GLY A 139 -0.66 -5.17 18.81
CA GLY A 139 -1.98 -5.13 18.20
C GLY A 139 -2.01 -4.48 16.82
N GLU A 140 -0.86 -4.02 16.32
CA GLU A 140 -0.71 -3.47 14.98
C GLU A 140 -0.02 -4.48 14.06
N GLU A 141 -0.48 -4.53 12.82
CA GLU A 141 0.17 -5.32 11.79
C GLU A 141 1.43 -4.61 11.29
N LYS A 142 2.58 -5.27 11.41
CA LYS A 142 3.86 -4.79 10.90
C LYS A 142 4.44 -5.74 9.87
N ILE A 143 5.16 -5.17 8.92
CA ILE A 143 5.92 -5.94 7.94
C ILE A 143 7.39 -5.97 8.36
N THR A 144 7.99 -7.16 8.30
CA THR A 144 9.43 -7.35 8.50
C THR A 144 10.03 -8.08 7.31
N SER A 145 11.35 -7.98 7.14
CA SER A 145 12.06 -8.59 6.01
C SER A 145 13.46 -9.04 6.40
N GLU A 146 14.09 -9.82 5.53
CA GLU A 146 15.50 -10.16 5.60
C GLU A 146 16.28 -9.39 4.51
N PRO A 147 17.54 -8.98 4.78
CA PRO A 147 18.38 -8.38 3.75
C PRO A 147 18.58 -9.35 2.59
N VAL A 148 18.50 -8.85 1.37
CA VAL A 148 18.83 -9.62 0.17
C VAL A 148 19.99 -8.95 -0.56
N ASP A 149 20.88 -9.77 -1.11
CA ASP A 149 22.01 -9.29 -1.89
C ASP A 149 21.53 -8.73 -3.23
N ILE A 150 22.02 -7.53 -3.56
CA ILE A 150 21.80 -6.86 -4.83
C ILE A 150 23.12 -6.23 -5.28
N LYS A 151 23.39 -6.29 -6.58
CA LYS A 151 24.54 -5.62 -7.18
C LYS A 151 24.16 -4.19 -7.51
N TRP A 152 24.68 -3.25 -6.74
CA TRP A 152 24.46 -1.82 -6.95
C TRP A 152 25.09 -1.36 -8.26
N PRO A 153 24.53 -0.34 -8.92
CA PRO A 153 25.19 0.35 -10.02
C PRO A 153 26.55 0.89 -9.61
N LYS A 154 27.57 0.73 -10.49
CA LYS A 154 28.96 1.16 -10.20
C LYS A 154 29.07 2.66 -9.94
N SER A 155 28.25 3.46 -10.62
CA SER A 155 28.13 4.91 -10.40
C SER A 155 27.71 5.27 -8.97
N LEU A 156 27.07 4.35 -8.24
CA LEU A 156 26.68 4.53 -6.84
C LEU A 156 27.69 3.94 -5.84
N ASP A 157 28.84 3.42 -6.28
CA ASP A 157 29.85 2.82 -5.38
C ASP A 157 30.31 3.79 -4.28
N GLY A 158 30.39 5.08 -4.60
CA GLY A 158 30.79 6.12 -3.65
C GLY A 158 29.81 6.35 -2.49
N ILE A 159 28.54 5.93 -2.65
CA ILE A 159 27.50 6.02 -1.62
C ILE A 159 27.03 4.64 -1.12
N ASN A 160 27.46 3.54 -1.74
CA ASN A 160 27.04 2.18 -1.36
C ASN A 160 27.40 1.87 0.11
N PRO A 161 26.39 1.66 0.99
CA PRO A 161 26.60 1.42 2.42
C PRO A 161 27.51 0.23 2.74
N ASN A 162 27.45 -0.84 1.94
CA ASN A 162 28.24 -2.05 2.15
C ASN A 162 29.71 -1.82 1.79
N LEU A 163 29.98 -1.16 0.65
CA LEU A 163 31.35 -0.83 0.23
C LEU A 163 32.01 0.17 1.18
N ILE A 164 31.26 1.18 1.64
CA ILE A 164 31.76 2.14 2.62
C ILE A 164 32.19 1.42 3.91
N LYS A 165 31.36 0.51 4.42
CA LYS A 165 31.69 -0.28 5.63
C LYS A 165 32.86 -1.21 5.41
N SER A 166 32.97 -1.88 4.26
CA SER A 166 34.05 -2.82 3.99
C SER A 166 35.40 -2.13 3.80
N ASN A 167 35.39 -0.92 3.24
CA ASN A 167 36.61 -0.16 2.94
C ASN A 167 37.11 0.67 4.13
N ALA A 168 36.26 0.89 5.14
CA ALA A 168 36.60 1.64 6.33
C ALA A 168 37.73 0.95 7.11
N LYS A 169 38.84 1.68 7.34
CA LYS A 169 39.98 1.23 8.15
C LYS A 169 39.83 1.68 9.61
N GLY A 170 38.66 1.46 10.21
CA GLY A 170 38.32 1.90 11.56
C GLY A 170 36.98 2.62 11.62
N GLU A 171 36.88 3.66 12.45
CA GLU A 171 35.68 4.49 12.50
C GLU A 171 35.49 5.27 11.19
N LEU A 172 34.22 5.37 10.74
CA LEU A 172 33.87 6.14 9.56
C LEU A 172 34.21 7.63 9.75
N THR A 173 34.93 8.18 8.79
CA THR A 173 35.19 9.61 8.65
C THR A 173 33.89 10.40 8.47
N THR A 174 33.95 11.72 8.61
CA THR A 174 32.78 12.59 8.42
C THR A 174 32.20 12.48 7.00
N GLU A 175 33.06 12.34 6.00
CA GLU A 175 32.65 12.18 4.60
C GLU A 175 32.01 10.81 4.35
N GLU A 176 32.63 9.73 4.83
CA GLU A 176 32.05 8.38 4.72
C GLU A 176 30.70 8.28 5.46
N LYS A 177 30.54 8.94 6.61
CA LYS A 177 29.25 9.03 7.32
C LYS A 177 28.20 9.78 6.49
N LYS A 178 28.59 10.83 5.76
CA LYS A 178 27.69 11.57 4.87
C LYS A 178 27.28 10.70 3.68
N ASN A 179 28.23 10.04 3.04
CA ASN A 179 27.97 9.17 1.88
C ASN A 179 27.13 7.96 2.28
N TYR A 180 27.42 7.35 3.44
CA TYR A 180 26.62 6.26 3.99
C TYR A 180 25.16 6.69 4.18
N ARG A 181 24.92 7.85 4.82
CA ARG A 181 23.55 8.37 4.99
C ARG A 181 22.85 8.71 3.67
N THR A 182 23.62 9.08 2.65
CA THR A 182 23.09 9.36 1.31
C THR A 182 22.68 8.05 0.64
N GLY A 183 23.55 7.04 0.64
CA GLY A 183 23.23 5.71 0.12
C GLY A 183 22.13 4.99 0.89
N MET A 184 21.99 5.21 2.19
CA MET A 184 20.86 4.66 2.96
C MET A 184 19.49 5.22 2.53
N LYS A 185 19.45 6.31 1.75
CA LYS A 185 18.22 6.86 1.15
C LYS A 185 18.01 6.39 -0.29
N SER A 186 19.00 5.72 -0.90
CA SER A 186 18.86 5.19 -2.24
C SER A 186 17.89 4.01 -2.22
N PHE A 187 17.09 3.86 -3.28
CA PHE A 187 16.19 2.71 -3.49
C PHE A 187 16.93 1.37 -3.33
N PHE A 188 18.19 1.29 -3.76
CA PHE A 188 19.00 0.06 -3.61
C PHE A 188 19.25 -0.34 -2.13
N ALA A 189 19.20 0.60 -1.18
CA ALA A 189 19.32 0.29 0.24
C ALA A 189 18.06 -0.36 0.83
N TRP A 190 16.89 -0.22 0.18
CA TRP A 190 15.67 -0.90 0.60
C TRP A 190 15.81 -2.42 0.57
N PHE A 191 16.61 -2.97 -0.35
CA PHE A 191 16.90 -4.42 -0.37
C PHE A 191 17.59 -4.92 0.91
N GLY A 192 18.30 -4.04 1.62
CA GLY A 192 18.89 -4.32 2.93
C GLY A 192 18.00 -4.01 4.14
N TRP A 193 16.80 -3.44 3.93
CA TRP A 193 15.86 -3.12 5.00
C TRP A 193 15.29 -4.37 5.66
N THR A 194 15.05 -4.31 6.98
CA THR A 194 14.49 -5.45 7.75
C THR A 194 13.26 -5.09 8.58
N GLY A 195 13.08 -3.81 8.90
CA GLY A 195 12.02 -3.36 9.81
C GLY A 195 12.39 -3.49 11.30
N THR A 196 13.55 -4.08 11.61
CA THR A 196 13.95 -4.38 13.00
C THR A 196 14.87 -3.33 13.62
N LYS A 197 15.36 -2.36 12.85
CA LYS A 197 16.31 -1.34 13.32
C LYS A 197 15.83 0.08 12.99
N PRO A 198 14.85 0.61 13.74
CA PRO A 198 14.32 1.95 13.53
C PRO A 198 15.40 3.03 13.46
N GLY A 199 15.33 3.89 12.44
CA GLY A 199 16.25 5.01 12.22
C GLY A 199 17.68 4.64 11.80
N LYS A 200 17.99 3.35 11.59
CA LYS A 200 19.31 2.86 11.14
C LYS A 200 19.28 2.15 9.80
N GLU A 201 18.10 2.01 9.20
CA GLU A 201 17.85 1.35 7.93
C GLU A 201 17.28 2.34 6.91
N TYR A 202 16.97 1.83 5.71
CA TYR A 202 16.25 2.58 4.70
C TYR A 202 14.94 3.12 5.29
N ARG A 203 14.64 4.38 4.98
CA ARG A 203 13.49 5.08 5.58
C ARG A 203 12.20 4.55 4.97
N ASN A 204 11.18 4.36 5.80
CA ASN A 204 9.84 3.96 5.37
C ASN A 204 9.81 2.67 4.51
N GLY A 205 10.65 1.69 4.86
CA GLY A 205 10.77 0.47 4.06
C GLY A 205 9.55 -0.45 4.11
N GLU A 206 8.74 -0.35 5.17
CA GLU A 206 7.47 -1.05 5.29
C GLU A 206 6.43 -0.41 4.36
N GLU A 207 6.34 0.91 4.35
CA GLU A 207 5.41 1.68 3.54
C GLU A 207 5.69 1.47 2.04
N LEU A 208 6.97 1.40 1.63
CA LEU A 208 7.32 1.01 0.26
C LEU A 208 6.86 -0.41 -0.07
N ALA A 209 6.99 -1.36 0.86
CA ALA A 209 6.53 -2.73 0.62
C ALA A 209 5.00 -2.79 0.47
N ARG A 210 4.26 -2.03 1.30
CA ARG A 210 2.80 -1.89 1.19
C ARG A 210 2.39 -1.21 -0.11
N LEU A 211 3.03 -0.09 -0.48
CA LEU A 211 2.78 0.60 -1.74
C LEU A 211 2.94 -0.35 -2.94
N ILE A 212 3.97 -1.19 -2.94
CA ILE A 212 4.16 -2.15 -4.03
C ILE A 212 3.06 -3.23 -4.04
N VAL A 213 2.72 -3.82 -2.88
CA VAL A 213 1.82 -4.98 -2.79
C VAL A 213 0.35 -4.60 -2.87
N ASP A 214 -0.04 -3.52 -2.22
CA ASP A 214 -1.44 -3.12 -2.03
C ASP A 214 -1.91 -2.17 -3.15
N ASP A 215 -0.98 -1.50 -3.84
CA ASP A 215 -1.30 -0.47 -4.84
C ASP A 215 -0.63 -0.70 -6.21
N ILE A 216 0.69 -0.47 -6.33
CA ILE A 216 1.41 -0.50 -7.62
C ILE A 216 1.21 -1.82 -8.35
N PHE A 217 1.39 -2.97 -7.68
CA PHE A 217 1.28 -4.26 -8.34
C PHE A 217 -0.17 -4.58 -8.75
N PRO A 218 -1.18 -4.52 -7.87
CA PRO A 218 -2.57 -4.75 -8.27
C PRO A 218 -3.03 -3.83 -9.41
N TYR A 219 -2.74 -2.53 -9.32
CA TYR A 219 -3.25 -1.51 -10.24
C TYR A 219 -2.28 -1.12 -11.37
N ALA A 220 -1.20 -1.88 -11.58
CA ALA A 220 -0.19 -1.59 -12.61
C ALA A 220 -0.79 -1.30 -14.00
N VAL A 221 -1.80 -2.05 -14.43
CA VAL A 221 -2.44 -1.82 -15.74
C VAL A 221 -3.18 -0.49 -15.79
N LYS A 222 -3.84 -0.10 -14.69
CA LYS A 222 -4.55 1.18 -14.57
C LYS A 222 -3.57 2.35 -14.72
N TYR A 223 -2.49 2.36 -13.94
CA TYR A 223 -1.44 3.37 -14.05
C TYR A 223 -0.85 3.44 -15.46
N TYR A 224 -0.57 2.29 -16.07
CA TYR A 224 -0.07 2.26 -17.45
C TYR A 224 -1.05 2.91 -18.43
N THR A 225 -2.36 2.61 -18.32
CA THR A 225 -3.37 3.18 -19.22
C THR A 225 -3.61 4.67 -18.99
N GLU A 226 -3.53 5.14 -17.74
CA GLU A 226 -3.66 6.56 -17.39
C GLU A 226 -2.50 7.39 -17.95
N ALA A 227 -1.30 6.83 -18.00
CA ALA A 227 -0.13 7.47 -18.58
C ALA A 227 -0.12 7.51 -20.12
N LEU A 228 -1.01 6.76 -20.79
CA LEU A 228 -1.12 6.83 -22.24
C LEU A 228 -1.78 8.17 -22.64
N PRO A 229 -1.25 8.89 -23.64
CA PRO A 229 -1.89 10.09 -24.15
C PRO A 229 -3.33 9.75 -24.57
N ALA A 230 -4.31 10.55 -24.11
CA ALA A 230 -5.69 10.40 -24.52
C ALA A 230 -5.82 10.49 -26.05
N GLY A 231 -5.91 9.33 -26.71
CA GLY A 231 -6.35 9.18 -28.09
C GLY A 231 -5.34 8.57 -29.05
N GLU A 232 -5.44 7.24 -29.26
CA GLU A 232 -5.61 6.61 -30.58
C GLU A 232 -6.35 5.27 -30.40
N GLY A 233 -7.65 5.31 -30.06
CA GLY A 233 -8.54 4.14 -30.13
C GLY A 233 -9.59 4.10 -29.01
N GLU A 234 -10.83 4.47 -29.37
CA GLU A 234 -12.07 4.30 -28.57
C GLU A 234 -12.15 5.32 -27.40
N ASP A 235 -12.89 6.44 -27.46
CA ASP A 235 -14.36 6.50 -27.56
C ASP A 235 -14.99 5.20 -27.05
N ASP A 236 -14.82 4.93 -25.75
CA ASP A 236 -15.73 4.07 -25.03
C ASP A 236 -16.21 4.82 -23.79
N ASP A 237 -17.51 5.09 -23.81
CA ASP A 237 -18.33 5.67 -22.78
C ASP A 237 -18.21 4.88 -21.47
N LEU A 238 -17.16 5.14 -20.69
CA LEU A 238 -17.17 4.91 -19.25
C LEU A 238 -17.45 6.25 -18.56
N ASP A 239 -18.62 6.80 -18.90
CA ASP A 239 -19.35 7.68 -18.00
C ASP A 239 -19.64 6.85 -16.76
N ASP A 240 -18.89 7.17 -15.71
CA ASP A 240 -19.01 6.67 -14.36
C ASP A 240 -20.43 6.96 -13.85
N SER A 241 -21.36 6.05 -14.16
CA SER A 241 -22.67 5.97 -13.52
C SER A 241 -22.50 5.47 -12.08
N GLU A 242 -21.80 6.26 -11.27
CA GLU A 242 -21.85 6.24 -9.80
C GLU A 242 -22.26 7.63 -9.27
N GLU A 243 -23.22 8.30 -9.92
CA GLU A 243 -24.14 9.17 -9.18
C GLU A 243 -25.27 8.30 -8.64
N GLY A 244 -25.14 7.93 -7.36
CA GLY A 244 -26.20 7.27 -6.61
C GLY A 244 -27.52 8.04 -6.75
N GLU A 245 -28.50 7.40 -7.36
CA GLU A 245 -29.88 7.86 -7.45
C GLU A 245 -30.38 8.26 -6.04
N GLU A 246 -30.47 9.56 -5.78
CA GLU A 246 -31.33 10.06 -4.70
C GLU A 246 -32.77 9.71 -5.09
N LEU A 247 -33.34 8.70 -4.43
CA LEU A 247 -34.76 8.39 -4.50
C LEU A 247 -35.56 9.53 -3.86
N ASP A 248 -35.83 10.57 -4.65
CA ASP A 248 -36.85 11.57 -4.41
C ASP A 248 -38.23 10.91 -4.56
N ILE A 249 -38.75 10.36 -3.46
CA ILE A 249 -40.16 9.98 -3.35
C ILE A 249 -40.94 11.25 -3.01
N SER A 250 -41.23 12.03 -4.04
CA SER A 250 -42.34 12.99 -4.05
C SER A 250 -43.47 12.38 -4.89
N GLU A 251 -44.37 11.64 -4.23
CA GLU A 251 -45.73 11.46 -4.73
C GLU A 251 -46.64 12.41 -3.95
N ASP A 252 -47.02 13.46 -4.67
CA ASP A 252 -48.01 14.47 -4.33
C ASP A 252 -49.43 13.89 -4.29
N GLU A 253 -50.24 14.56 -3.45
CA GLU A 253 -51.69 14.73 -3.56
C GLU A 253 -52.62 13.55 -3.24
N ASP A 254 -53.02 13.47 -1.97
CA ASP A 254 -54.44 13.29 -1.62
C ASP A 254 -54.91 14.52 -0.83
N ASP A 255 -55.65 15.38 -1.53
CA ASP A 255 -56.52 16.42 -0.99
C ASP A 255 -57.60 15.78 -0.09
N GLU A 256 -57.71 16.21 1.16
CA GLU A 256 -59.03 16.41 1.76
C GLU A 256 -58.99 17.46 2.87
N GLU A 257 -59.78 18.50 2.63
CA GLU A 257 -60.07 19.65 3.49
C GLU A 257 -60.60 19.24 4.88
N GLU A 258 -60.20 19.93 5.95
CA GLU A 258 -61.07 20.95 6.58
C GLU A 258 -60.49 21.50 7.90
N SER A 259 -60.40 22.83 7.90
CA SER A 259 -60.82 23.71 8.99
C SER A 259 -59.92 23.87 10.24
N GLY A 260 -59.65 25.14 10.58
CA GLY A 260 -59.72 25.55 11.99
C GLY A 260 -58.65 26.46 12.57
N LYS A 261 -58.68 27.75 12.17
CA LYS A 261 -58.49 28.94 13.05
C LYS A 261 -57.15 29.13 13.81
N LYS A 262 -56.44 30.18 13.35
CA LYS A 262 -55.98 31.38 14.09
C LYS A 262 -55.18 31.19 15.41
N ARG A 263 -53.93 31.68 15.41
CA ARG A 263 -53.50 32.95 16.08
C ARG A 263 -51.98 33.17 15.93
N SER A 264 -51.61 34.37 15.50
CA SER A 264 -50.28 35.02 15.60
C SER A 264 -50.17 35.80 16.94
N PRO A 265 -49.13 36.63 17.22
CA PRO A 265 -47.71 36.69 16.80
C PRO A 265 -46.75 36.86 18.03
N GLU A 266 -45.44 36.99 17.81
CA GLU A 266 -44.46 37.92 18.45
C GLU A 266 -43.04 37.39 18.17
N ASP A 267 -42.22 38.01 17.31
CA ASP A 267 -41.46 39.28 17.41
C ASP A 267 -40.15 39.17 18.23
N SER A 268 -39.14 39.92 17.79
CA SER A 268 -37.76 40.12 18.30
C SER A 268 -36.68 39.30 17.58
N SER A 269 -36.04 39.76 16.51
CA SER A 269 -35.07 40.87 16.37
C SER A 269 -33.59 40.42 16.43
N GLU A 270 -32.87 40.87 15.40
CA GLU A 270 -31.44 41.24 15.28
C GLU A 270 -30.35 40.30 15.83
N ALA A 271 -29.53 39.70 14.95
CA ALA A 271 -28.42 40.31 14.18
C ALA A 271 -27.07 40.31 14.94
N ALA A 272 -26.20 39.39 14.47
CA ALA A 272 -24.79 39.56 14.17
C ALA A 272 -23.91 40.46 15.07
N ASN A 273 -22.88 39.87 15.68
CA ASN A 273 -21.52 40.28 15.33
C ASN A 273 -20.42 39.23 15.52
N LYS A 274 -19.43 39.37 14.65
CA LYS A 274 -18.19 38.62 14.42
C LYS A 274 -17.18 38.68 15.57
N LYS A 275 -16.35 37.62 15.59
CA LYS A 275 -14.88 37.56 15.76
C LYS A 275 -14.24 38.31 16.94
N SER A 276 -13.45 37.56 17.72
CA SER A 276 -12.12 38.04 18.11
C SER A 276 -11.09 36.92 18.04
N LYS A 277 -10.04 37.16 17.26
CA LYS A 277 -8.73 36.54 17.38
C LYS A 277 -8.02 37.25 18.53
N GLN A 278 -7.52 36.50 19.51
CA GLN A 278 -6.17 36.66 20.04
C GLN A 278 -5.77 35.39 20.79
#